data_AF-A0A1Y3NNY9-F1
#
_entry.id   AF-A0A1Y3NNY9-F1
#
_cell.length_a   1.000
_cell.length_b   1.000
_cell.length_c   1.000
_cell.angle_alpha   90.00
_cell.angle_beta   90.00
_cell.angle_gamma   90.00
#
_symmetry.space_group_name_H-M   'P 1'
#
loop_
_entity.id
_entity.type
_entity.pdbx_description
1 polymer ?
#
loop_
_entity_poly.entity_id
_entity_poly.type
_entity_poly.pdbx_seq_one_letter_code
_entity_poly.pdbx_strand_id
1 'polypeptide(L)'
;MEEQSLVDVAENVNKKQITFETVDSTIRNNKTNEIYEVVKNDRVTPNDYFRDTRLIHLKTNDTLSYNPGDIIDIIPVNLQSEVADAITKLQWEENADKPFIIKANGSIELPEEWKTTQTLRNLLEKSLDIFGIPNLKMARSLYSLIENDLSEEEKTKLSDAESFVKSCINEKKSIFDVLCEFPTKNLKIEEIIEIIPTIKARSYSIASSRKVSGDNTIELIIGINDFTTANNENRVGIATKWISTLNPSEKIYAEVKEGVMKFDSFADHPVIMICTGTGIASIRCCLQERIAQGQKENYLFFGFRHTNSDDYFIDELKKYAEEGNVKLFLAASRDQPEKVYVQNKLNENAKLVYELIHKKDAHIIVSGYI
;
A
#
# COMPACT_ATOMS: atom_id res chain seq x y z
N MET A 1 -1.35 -4.68 -49.39
CA MET A 1 -2.49 -5.61 -49.30
C MET A 1 -2.36 -6.40 -48.02
N GLU A 2 -2.87 -5.99 -46.87
CA GLU A 2 -3.44 -4.72 -46.33
C GLU A 2 -3.32 -4.94 -44.81
N GLU A 3 -2.56 -4.17 -44.04
CA GLU A 3 -2.94 -2.86 -43.49
C GLU A 3 -4.45 -2.62 -43.29
N GLN A 4 -4.98 -3.23 -42.22
CA GLN A 4 -6.05 -2.68 -41.38
C GLN A 4 -5.63 -2.95 -39.91
N SER A 5 -4.83 -2.08 -39.29
CA SER A 5 -5.22 -0.79 -38.69
C SER A 5 -5.91 -0.97 -37.32
N LEU A 6 -5.13 -0.81 -36.24
CA LEU A 6 -5.59 -0.85 -34.83
C LEU A 6 -6.20 0.49 -34.38
N VAL A 7 -7.03 1.11 -35.22
CA VAL A 7 -7.53 2.49 -35.02
C VAL A 7 -8.95 2.54 -34.41
N ASP A 8 -9.74 1.47 -34.57
CA ASP A 8 -11.21 1.50 -34.35
C ASP A 8 -11.68 1.31 -32.89
N VAL A 9 -10.94 1.82 -31.91
CA VAL A 9 -11.47 2.06 -30.54
C VAL A 9 -11.13 3.47 -30.04
N ALA A 10 -10.54 4.32 -30.89
CA ALA A 10 -10.19 5.71 -30.58
C ALA A 10 -11.24 6.76 -31.05
N GLU A 11 -12.42 6.33 -31.50
CA GLU A 11 -13.53 7.23 -31.86
C GLU A 11 -14.83 6.87 -31.14
N ASN A 12 -15.07 7.52 -30.00
CA ASN A 12 -16.42 7.88 -29.54
C ASN A 12 -16.35 9.01 -28.50
N VAL A 13 -15.88 10.17 -28.96
CA VAL A 13 -16.06 11.43 -28.22
C VAL A 13 -17.56 11.71 -28.12
N ASN A 14 -18.11 11.58 -26.93
CA ASN A 14 -19.45 12.09 -26.66
C ASN A 14 -19.48 12.76 -25.29
N LYS A 15 -19.64 14.09 -25.30
CA LYS A 15 -19.69 14.97 -24.12
C LYS A 15 -20.81 14.54 -23.18
N LYS A 16 -20.49 13.74 -22.16
CA LYS A 16 -21.46 13.34 -21.12
C LYS A 16 -21.38 14.28 -19.92
N GLN A 17 -22.01 15.45 -20.06
CA GLN A 17 -22.13 16.47 -19.01
C GLN A 17 -22.65 15.87 -17.69
N ILE A 18 -21.83 15.91 -16.64
CA ILE A 18 -22.29 15.66 -15.27
C ILE A 18 -23.28 16.80 -14.91
N THR A 19 -24.41 16.46 -14.31
CA THR A 19 -25.46 17.42 -13.91
C THR A 19 -25.74 17.32 -12.42
N PHE A 20 -26.05 18.44 -11.78
CA PHE A 20 -26.00 18.59 -10.32
C PHE A 20 -27.36 19.06 -9.76
N GLU A 21 -28.02 18.26 -8.91
CA GLU A 21 -29.23 18.66 -8.13
C GLU A 21 -29.34 17.83 -6.84
N THR A 22 -29.99 18.39 -5.80
CA THR A 22 -30.02 17.91 -4.40
C THR A 22 -31.32 17.19 -3.98
N VAL A 23 -31.25 15.90 -3.64
CA VAL A 23 -32.13 15.19 -2.65
C VAL A 23 -31.39 13.95 -2.05
N ASP A 24 -32.07 13.11 -1.25
CA ASP A 24 -31.56 12.41 -0.05
C ASP A 24 -31.10 10.92 -0.16
N SER A 25 -30.17 10.55 0.76
CA SER A 25 -29.87 9.23 1.39
C SER A 25 -29.53 7.89 0.65
N THR A 26 -28.22 7.50 0.67
CA THR A 26 -27.61 6.12 0.87
C THR A 26 -27.72 5.01 -0.23
N ILE A 27 -26.87 3.94 -0.36
CA ILE A 27 -25.80 3.24 0.45
C ILE A 27 -24.60 2.75 -0.45
N ARG A 28 -23.32 2.82 0.01
CA ARG A 28 -22.05 2.44 -0.69
C ARG A 28 -22.03 1.14 -1.53
N ASN A 29 -21.54 1.24 -2.77
CA ASN A 29 -21.09 0.10 -3.58
C ASN A 29 -19.64 0.25 -4.10
N ASN A 30 -18.69 -0.01 -3.21
CA ASN A 30 -17.50 -0.82 -3.51
C ASN A 30 -17.58 -1.94 -2.47
N LYS A 31 -17.63 -3.21 -2.88
CA LYS A 31 -17.89 -4.33 -1.97
C LYS A 31 -16.93 -4.29 -0.76
N THR A 32 -17.51 -4.49 0.42
CA THR A 32 -16.86 -5.05 1.62
C THR A 32 -15.59 -4.35 2.17
N ASN A 33 -15.58 -3.01 2.24
CA ASN A 33 -14.68 -2.33 3.18
C ASN A 33 -15.27 -2.33 4.60
N GLU A 34 -14.69 -3.11 5.49
CA GLU A 34 -14.99 -3.13 6.92
C GLU A 34 -14.36 -1.92 7.63
N ILE A 35 -14.84 -1.61 8.83
CA ILE A 35 -14.33 -0.52 9.67
C ILE A 35 -13.47 -1.12 10.79
N TYR A 36 -12.20 -0.74 10.83
CA TYR A 36 -11.28 -1.11 11.89
C TYR A 36 -10.96 0.11 12.76
N GLU A 37 -10.93 -0.08 14.07
CA GLU A 37 -10.41 0.89 15.04
C GLU A 37 -8.92 0.64 15.28
N VAL A 38 -8.12 1.71 15.27
CA VAL A 38 -6.70 1.66 15.63
C VAL A 38 -6.60 1.51 17.14
N VAL A 39 -6.04 0.40 17.63
CA VAL A 39 -5.79 0.16 19.05
C VAL A 39 -4.43 0.75 19.46
N LYS A 40 -3.44 0.63 18.58
CA LYS A 40 -2.04 1.03 18.84
C LYS A 40 -1.30 1.29 17.53
N ASN A 41 -0.31 2.17 17.53
CA ASN A 41 0.51 2.51 16.37
C ASN A 41 1.92 2.98 16.81
N ASP A 42 2.74 2.05 17.28
CA ASP A 42 4.06 2.38 17.82
C ASP A 42 5.15 2.32 16.74
N ARG A 43 6.15 3.19 16.84
CA ARG A 43 7.44 2.96 16.20
C ARG A 43 8.20 1.87 16.94
N VAL A 44 8.59 0.80 16.23
CA VAL A 44 9.35 -0.35 16.79
C VAL A 44 10.84 -0.31 16.47
N THR A 45 11.30 0.69 15.72
CA THR A 45 12.74 0.99 15.54
C THR A 45 13.19 2.10 16.50
N PRO A 46 14.47 2.17 16.90
CA PRO A 46 15.01 3.31 17.65
C PRO A 46 14.74 4.64 16.93
N ASN A 47 14.51 5.72 17.68
CA ASN A 47 14.11 7.03 17.12
C ASN A 47 15.17 7.63 16.18
N ASP A 48 16.44 7.38 16.46
CA ASP A 48 17.62 7.76 15.69
C ASP A 48 17.94 6.79 14.52
N TYR A 49 17.22 5.67 14.43
CA TYR A 49 17.37 4.74 13.31
C TYR A 49 16.85 5.34 12.01
N PHE A 50 17.55 5.09 10.90
CA PHE A 50 17.24 5.70 9.59
C PHE A 50 15.88 5.30 8.99
N ARG A 51 15.26 4.24 9.50
CA ARG A 51 13.96 3.72 9.05
C ARG A 51 12.97 3.76 10.21
N ASP A 52 11.87 4.47 10.02
CA ASP A 52 10.68 4.29 10.84
C ASP A 52 9.95 3.01 10.39
N THR A 53 9.68 2.12 11.34
CA THR A 53 8.81 0.96 11.13
C THR A 53 7.78 0.97 12.24
N ARG A 54 6.50 0.85 11.86
CA ARG A 54 5.35 0.86 12.76
C ARG A 54 4.82 -0.54 13.03
N LEU A 55 4.47 -0.81 14.29
CA LEU A 55 3.61 -1.92 14.68
C LEU A 55 2.23 -1.33 14.98
N ILE A 56 1.27 -1.61 14.09
CA ILE A 56 -0.11 -1.15 14.22
C ILE A 56 -1.02 -2.33 14.60
N HIS A 57 -1.87 -2.09 15.59
CA HIS A 57 -2.89 -3.02 16.05
C HIS A 57 -4.25 -2.47 15.62
N LEU A 58 -5.00 -3.27 14.86
CA LEU A 58 -6.32 -2.96 14.34
C LEU A 58 -7.35 -3.89 14.96
N LYS A 59 -8.51 -3.36 15.31
CA LYS A 59 -9.62 -4.14 15.90
C LYS A 59 -10.92 -3.88 15.16
N THR A 60 -11.71 -4.92 14.95
CA THR A 60 -13.11 -4.81 14.48
C THR A 60 -14.09 -5.26 15.58
N ASN A 61 -15.38 -5.03 15.37
CA ASN A 61 -16.44 -5.59 16.20
C ASN A 61 -16.79 -7.03 15.82
N ASP A 62 -16.53 -7.40 14.56
CA ASP A 62 -16.92 -8.69 13.99
C ASP A 62 -15.84 -9.77 14.21
N THR A 63 -16.24 -11.03 14.05
CA THR A 63 -15.31 -12.18 14.07
C THR A 63 -14.57 -12.27 12.75
N LEU A 64 -13.26 -12.09 12.77
CA LEU A 64 -12.38 -12.19 11.63
C LEU A 64 -12.15 -13.63 11.20
N SER A 65 -12.12 -13.83 9.88
CA SER A 65 -11.83 -15.13 9.25
C SER A 65 -10.67 -14.99 8.27
N TYR A 66 -9.45 -14.96 8.80
CA TYR A 66 -8.20 -15.02 8.01
C TYR A 66 -7.32 -16.19 8.43
N ASN A 67 -6.43 -16.60 7.52
CA ASN A 67 -5.41 -17.64 7.67
C ASN A 67 -4.00 -17.04 7.55
N PRO A 68 -2.94 -17.76 7.97
CA PRO A 68 -1.59 -17.24 7.82
C PRO A 68 -1.17 -17.02 6.38
N GLY A 69 -0.63 -15.83 6.12
CA GLY A 69 -0.23 -15.38 4.81
C GLY A 69 -1.29 -14.57 4.06
N ASP A 70 -2.50 -14.45 4.60
CA ASP A 70 -3.50 -13.48 4.16
C ASP A 70 -3.01 -12.03 4.37
N ILE A 71 -3.64 -11.13 3.62
CA ILE A 71 -3.32 -9.71 3.58
C ILE A 71 -4.53 -8.88 4.02
N ILE A 72 -4.27 -7.64 4.41
CA ILE A 72 -5.29 -6.61 4.59
C ILE A 72 -5.04 -5.47 3.61
N ASP A 73 -6.03 -5.15 2.80
CA ASP A 73 -6.06 -4.01 1.90
C ASP A 73 -6.57 -2.80 2.68
N ILE A 74 -5.70 -1.81 2.94
CA ILE A 74 -6.07 -0.57 3.62
C ILE A 74 -6.23 0.54 2.58
N ILE A 75 -7.35 1.28 2.64
CA ILE A 75 -7.57 2.46 1.80
C ILE A 75 -7.04 3.70 2.54
N PRO A 76 -5.96 4.35 2.07
CA PRO A 76 -5.46 5.55 2.71
C PRO A 76 -6.26 6.79 2.31
N VAL A 77 -6.00 7.89 3.02
CA VAL A 77 -6.43 9.24 2.63
C VAL A 77 -5.22 10.16 2.53
N ASN A 78 -5.36 11.25 1.79
CA ASN A 78 -4.35 12.31 1.76
C ASN A 78 -4.47 13.17 3.02
N LEU A 79 -3.34 13.67 3.53
CA LEU A 79 -3.34 14.54 4.71
C LEU A 79 -3.99 15.89 4.39
N GLN A 80 -4.86 16.37 5.27
CA GLN A 80 -5.61 17.62 5.09
C GLN A 80 -4.70 18.84 4.85
N SER A 81 -3.57 18.89 5.55
CA SER A 81 -2.55 19.95 5.36
C SER A 81 -1.95 19.94 3.96
N GLU A 82 -1.64 18.76 3.41
CA GLU A 82 -1.08 18.64 2.07
C GLU A 82 -2.12 18.98 1.00
N VAL A 83 -3.38 18.59 1.20
CA VAL A 83 -4.48 18.98 0.30
C VAL A 83 -4.72 20.49 0.35
N ALA A 84 -4.63 21.13 1.52
CA ALA A 84 -4.72 22.58 1.64
C ALA A 84 -3.55 23.30 0.91
N ASP A 85 -2.32 22.82 1.09
CA ASP A 85 -1.15 23.32 0.37
C ASP A 85 -1.29 23.14 -1.15
N ALA A 86 -1.81 21.99 -1.59
CA ALA A 86 -2.00 21.69 -3.01
C ALA A 86 -3.06 22.58 -3.65
N ILE A 87 -4.21 22.76 -3.00
CA ILE A 87 -5.28 23.67 -3.44
C ILE A 87 -4.74 25.10 -3.57
N THR A 88 -3.93 25.56 -2.62
CA THR A 88 -3.32 26.90 -2.62
C THR A 88 -2.31 27.06 -3.77
N LYS A 89 -1.43 26.07 -3.97
CA LYS A 89 -0.41 26.13 -5.04
C LYS A 89 -1.01 26.04 -6.44
N LEU A 90 -2.11 25.29 -6.61
CA LEU A 90 -2.85 25.18 -7.87
C LEU A 90 -3.86 26.32 -8.10
N GLN A 91 -4.03 27.22 -7.12
CA GLN A 91 -4.96 28.36 -7.16
C GLN A 91 -6.43 27.94 -7.35
N TRP A 92 -6.84 26.87 -6.65
CA TRP A 92 -8.18 26.28 -6.72
C TRP A 92 -9.11 26.68 -5.55
N GLU A 93 -8.69 27.60 -4.67
CA GLU A 93 -9.41 28.00 -3.45
C GLU A 93 -10.86 28.42 -3.70
N GLU A 94 -11.10 29.18 -4.78
CA GLU A 94 -12.45 29.64 -5.14
C GLU A 94 -13.44 28.49 -5.42
N ASN A 95 -12.95 27.31 -5.80
CA ASN A 95 -13.76 26.15 -6.18
C ASN A 95 -13.65 24.99 -5.17
N ALA A 96 -12.59 24.96 -4.36
CA ALA A 96 -12.25 23.88 -3.44
C ALA A 96 -13.41 23.43 -2.54
N ASP A 97 -14.17 24.39 -2.00
CA ASP A 97 -15.22 24.19 -1.00
C ASP A 97 -16.64 24.44 -1.54
N LYS A 98 -16.81 24.66 -2.85
CA LYS A 98 -18.14 24.77 -3.47
C LYS A 98 -18.84 23.40 -3.44
N PRO A 99 -20.08 23.31 -2.94
CA PRO A 99 -20.80 22.03 -2.86
C PRO A 99 -21.38 21.60 -4.22
N PHE A 100 -21.29 20.31 -4.55
CA PHE A 100 -21.86 19.71 -5.76
C PHE A 100 -22.22 18.22 -5.53
N ILE A 101 -22.99 17.60 -6.42
CA ILE A 101 -23.36 16.17 -6.36
C ILE A 101 -22.97 15.46 -7.66
N ILE A 102 -22.14 14.41 -7.59
CA ILE A 102 -21.73 13.68 -8.79
C ILE A 102 -22.88 12.74 -9.21
N LYS A 103 -23.43 12.95 -10.41
CA LYS A 103 -24.40 12.03 -11.03
C LYS A 103 -23.73 11.16 -12.09
N ALA A 104 -24.13 9.89 -12.15
CA ALA A 104 -23.61 8.94 -13.13
C ALA A 104 -24.36 9.04 -14.47
N ASN A 105 -23.64 8.99 -15.60
CA ASN A 105 -24.22 9.12 -16.94
C ASN A 105 -24.23 7.77 -17.70
N GLY A 106 -25.26 6.96 -17.45
CA GLY A 106 -25.46 5.64 -18.03
C GLY A 106 -25.06 4.52 -17.06
N SER A 107 -24.47 3.44 -17.58
CA SER A 107 -24.21 2.20 -16.83
C SER A 107 -23.03 2.23 -15.83
N ILE A 108 -22.48 3.41 -15.53
CA ILE A 108 -21.35 3.56 -14.60
C ILE A 108 -21.92 3.69 -13.19
N GLU A 109 -21.52 2.80 -12.27
CA GLU A 109 -21.88 2.92 -10.87
C GLU A 109 -20.87 3.79 -10.13
N LEU A 110 -21.33 4.83 -9.42
CA LEU A 110 -20.48 5.69 -8.59
C LEU A 110 -20.32 5.12 -7.17
N PRO A 111 -19.16 5.31 -6.51
CA PRO A 111 -19.04 5.13 -5.07
C PRO A 111 -20.06 6.02 -4.35
N GLU A 112 -20.71 5.57 -3.27
CA GLU A 112 -21.80 6.37 -2.69
C GLU A 112 -21.33 7.50 -1.78
N GLU A 113 -20.08 7.47 -1.33
CA GLU A 113 -19.46 8.67 -0.75
C GLU A 113 -19.43 9.81 -1.76
N TRP A 114 -19.55 9.54 -3.06
CA TRP A 114 -19.59 10.55 -4.14
C TRP A 114 -21.02 10.91 -4.57
N LYS A 115 -22.02 10.11 -4.17
CA LYS A 115 -23.45 10.38 -4.45
C LYS A 115 -24.06 11.38 -3.46
N THR A 116 -23.45 11.58 -2.29
CA THR A 116 -23.76 12.68 -1.37
C THR A 116 -23.14 13.99 -1.85
N THR A 117 -23.51 15.13 -1.24
CA THR A 117 -22.88 16.42 -1.50
C THR A 117 -21.37 16.38 -1.25
N GLN A 118 -20.59 16.65 -2.29
CA GLN A 118 -19.14 16.73 -2.33
C GLN A 118 -18.64 18.17 -2.34
N THR A 119 -17.37 18.31 -1.99
CA THR A 119 -16.51 19.44 -2.39
C THR A 119 -15.25 18.89 -3.04
N LEU A 120 -14.54 19.70 -3.82
CA LEU A 120 -13.28 19.28 -4.44
C LEU A 120 -12.25 18.92 -3.35
N ARG A 121 -12.23 19.67 -2.24
CA ARG A 121 -11.42 19.35 -1.06
C ARG A 121 -11.71 17.95 -0.52
N ASN A 122 -12.98 17.59 -0.31
CA ASN A 122 -13.36 16.27 0.22
C ASN A 122 -12.91 15.12 -0.72
N LEU A 123 -13.01 15.32 -2.03
CA LEU A 123 -12.54 14.34 -3.02
C LEU A 123 -11.01 14.23 -3.01
N LEU A 124 -10.29 15.35 -2.97
CA LEU A 124 -8.82 15.39 -2.88
C LEU A 124 -8.30 14.78 -1.57
N GLU A 125 -9.01 14.94 -0.44
CA GLU A 125 -8.67 14.28 0.82
C GLU A 125 -8.89 12.76 0.75
N LYS A 126 -10.08 12.32 0.33
CA LYS A 126 -10.54 10.95 0.63
C LYS A 126 -10.58 10.01 -0.57
N SER A 127 -10.39 10.50 -1.80
CA SER A 127 -10.74 9.70 -2.99
C SER A 127 -9.86 9.90 -4.21
N LEU A 128 -9.21 11.04 -4.42
CA LEU A 128 -8.38 11.33 -5.59
C LEU A 128 -6.88 11.24 -5.24
N ASP A 129 -6.12 10.44 -5.99
CA ASP A 129 -4.69 10.14 -5.75
C ASP A 129 -3.81 11.27 -6.34
N ILE A 130 -4.04 12.52 -5.90
CA ILE A 130 -3.33 13.71 -6.41
C ILE A 130 -1.81 13.67 -6.12
N PHE A 131 -1.39 13.00 -5.05
CA PHE A 131 0.03 12.78 -4.75
C PHE A 131 0.58 11.47 -5.34
N GLY A 132 -0.24 10.73 -6.10
CA GLY A 132 0.11 9.49 -6.76
C GLY A 132 0.96 9.71 -8.01
N ILE A 133 1.52 8.61 -8.53
CA ILE A 133 2.35 8.63 -9.75
C ILE A 133 1.44 8.87 -10.99
N PRO A 134 1.79 9.79 -11.91
CA PRO A 134 1.08 9.98 -13.17
C PRO A 134 0.93 8.70 -13.98
N ASN A 135 -0.18 8.57 -14.70
CA ASN A 135 -0.46 7.43 -15.58
C ASN A 135 -0.94 7.91 -16.96
N LEU A 136 -1.00 6.99 -17.93
CA LEU A 136 -1.33 7.32 -19.32
C LEU A 136 -2.71 7.98 -19.49
N LYS A 137 -3.71 7.62 -18.66
CA LYS A 137 -5.01 8.29 -18.68
C LYS A 137 -4.88 9.73 -18.22
N MET A 138 -4.24 9.94 -17.05
CA MET A 138 -4.00 11.26 -16.48
C MET A 138 -3.28 12.19 -17.47
N ALA A 139 -2.19 11.73 -18.10
CA ALA A 139 -1.43 12.52 -19.06
C ALA A 139 -2.24 12.87 -20.33
N ARG A 140 -2.99 11.91 -20.89
CA ARG A 140 -3.82 12.11 -22.08
C ARG A 140 -5.03 13.03 -21.81
N SER A 141 -5.73 12.84 -20.68
CA SER A 141 -6.82 13.73 -20.26
C SER A 141 -6.30 15.14 -19.98
N LEU A 142 -5.15 15.29 -19.29
CA LEU A 142 -4.54 16.60 -19.08
C LEU A 142 -4.25 17.30 -20.42
N TYR A 143 -3.52 16.65 -21.32
CA TYR A 143 -3.20 17.21 -22.65
C TYR A 143 -4.45 17.66 -23.39
N SER A 144 -5.46 16.79 -23.53
CA SER A 144 -6.70 17.09 -24.25
C SER A 144 -7.52 18.25 -23.65
N LEU A 145 -7.35 18.56 -22.37
CA LEU A 145 -8.10 19.60 -21.68
C LEU A 145 -7.42 20.98 -21.75
N ILE A 146 -6.09 21.01 -21.81
CA ILE A 146 -5.31 22.28 -21.79
C ILE A 146 -4.52 22.55 -23.09
N GLU A 147 -4.61 21.72 -24.12
CA GLU A 147 -3.84 21.83 -25.38
C GLU A 147 -3.79 23.25 -25.98
N ASN A 148 -4.90 24.00 -25.90
CA ASN A 148 -4.98 25.37 -26.42
C ASN A 148 -4.22 26.41 -25.59
N ASP A 149 -3.98 26.13 -24.30
CA ASP A 149 -3.27 26.98 -23.35
C ASP A 149 -1.78 26.62 -23.23
N LEU A 150 -1.34 25.53 -23.85
CA LEU A 150 0.06 25.07 -23.85
C LEU A 150 0.93 25.81 -24.88
N SER A 151 2.19 26.04 -24.51
CA SER A 151 3.27 26.35 -25.46
C SER A 151 3.65 25.13 -26.32
N GLU A 152 4.34 25.37 -27.45
CA GLU A 152 4.78 24.30 -28.35
C GLU A 152 5.77 23.30 -27.70
N GLU A 153 6.56 23.75 -26.72
CA GLU A 153 7.43 22.87 -25.92
C GLU A 153 6.60 21.94 -25.01
N GLU A 154 5.61 22.50 -24.32
CA GLU A 154 4.70 21.72 -23.45
C GLU A 154 3.84 20.74 -24.26
N LYS A 155 3.38 21.13 -25.47
CA LYS A 155 2.68 20.23 -26.38
C LYS A 155 3.57 19.07 -26.82
N THR A 156 4.81 19.36 -27.19
CA THR A 156 5.79 18.32 -27.54
C THR A 156 6.04 17.37 -26.36
N LYS A 157 6.10 17.89 -25.14
CA LYS A 157 6.29 17.13 -23.91
C LYS A 157 5.10 16.24 -23.54
N LEU A 158 3.86 16.72 -23.70
CA LEU A 158 2.64 15.99 -23.28
C LEU A 158 2.01 15.10 -24.36
N SER A 159 2.23 15.39 -25.64
CA SER A 159 1.70 14.58 -26.75
C SER A 159 2.29 13.16 -26.77
N ASP A 160 3.57 12.99 -26.44
CA ASP A 160 4.15 11.67 -26.10
C ASP A 160 3.89 11.32 -24.62
N ALA A 161 2.64 10.97 -24.34
CA ALA A 161 2.20 10.59 -23.00
C ALA A 161 2.96 9.40 -22.39
N GLU A 162 3.55 8.51 -23.22
CA GLU A 162 4.29 7.34 -22.74
C GLU A 162 5.69 7.72 -22.26
N SER A 163 6.42 8.50 -23.07
CA SER A 163 7.72 9.05 -22.67
C SER A 163 7.59 10.00 -21.47
N PHE A 164 6.57 10.86 -21.46
CA PHE A 164 6.28 11.76 -20.35
C PHE A 164 6.02 11.03 -19.02
N VAL A 165 5.13 10.03 -19.01
CA VAL A 165 4.85 9.24 -17.81
C VAL A 165 6.10 8.47 -17.35
N LYS A 166 6.91 7.97 -18.28
CA LYS A 166 8.19 7.31 -17.95
C LYS A 166 9.21 8.26 -17.32
N SER A 167 9.32 9.50 -17.80
CA SER A 167 10.11 10.57 -17.17
C SER A 167 9.60 10.84 -15.75
N CYS A 168 8.28 11.03 -15.57
CA CYS A 168 7.67 11.25 -14.26
C CYS A 168 7.97 10.11 -13.26
N ILE A 169 7.91 8.85 -13.69
CA ILE A 169 8.26 7.68 -12.87
C ILE A 169 9.73 7.71 -12.46
N ASN A 170 10.65 7.98 -13.40
CA ASN A 170 12.09 8.04 -13.12
C ASN A 170 12.45 9.19 -12.16
N GLU A 171 11.81 10.35 -12.34
CA GLU A 171 11.99 11.54 -11.51
C GLU A 171 11.28 11.45 -10.15
N LYS A 172 10.35 10.49 -10.02
CA LYS A 172 9.41 10.29 -8.91
C LYS A 172 8.47 11.49 -8.70
N LYS A 173 8.03 12.10 -9.81
CA LYS A 173 6.99 13.12 -9.83
C LYS A 173 5.63 12.51 -9.51
N SER A 174 4.85 13.26 -8.74
CA SER A 174 3.45 13.03 -8.49
C SER A 174 2.57 13.79 -9.48
N ILE A 175 1.29 13.45 -9.53
CA ILE A 175 0.26 14.18 -10.28
C ILE A 175 0.21 15.65 -9.83
N PHE A 176 0.38 15.94 -8.54
CA PHE A 176 0.48 17.28 -8.00
C PHE A 176 1.63 18.10 -8.62
N ASP A 177 2.82 17.52 -8.74
CA ASP A 177 3.97 18.21 -9.36
C ASP A 177 3.68 18.52 -10.84
N VAL A 178 3.13 17.54 -11.55
CA VAL A 178 2.72 17.70 -12.95
C VAL A 178 1.69 18.81 -13.09
N LEU A 179 0.66 18.85 -12.25
CA LEU A 179 -0.37 19.89 -12.31
C LEU A 179 0.22 21.28 -12.02
N CYS A 180 1.28 21.39 -11.19
CA CYS A 180 2.00 22.64 -10.95
C CYS A 180 2.92 23.06 -12.12
N GLU A 181 3.34 22.13 -12.98
CA GLU A 181 4.18 22.41 -14.16
C GLU A 181 3.40 23.00 -15.35
N PHE A 182 2.06 22.97 -15.33
CA PHE A 182 1.20 23.30 -16.48
C PHE A 182 0.07 24.30 -16.10
N PRO A 183 -0.57 24.98 -17.07
CA PRO A 183 -1.62 25.99 -16.81
C PRO A 183 -2.97 25.41 -16.31
N THR A 184 -2.97 24.82 -15.11
CA THR A 184 -4.11 24.04 -14.57
C THR A 184 -5.07 24.82 -13.65
N LYS A 185 -4.78 26.11 -13.39
CA LYS A 185 -5.59 26.98 -12.52
C LYS A 185 -7.08 27.02 -12.90
N ASN A 186 -7.36 27.11 -14.19
CA ASN A 186 -8.71 27.37 -14.71
C ASN A 186 -9.54 26.07 -14.91
N LEU A 187 -8.99 24.91 -14.55
CA LEU A 187 -9.70 23.63 -14.68
C LEU A 187 -10.96 23.62 -13.82
N LYS A 188 -12.04 23.10 -14.40
CA LYS A 188 -13.30 22.86 -13.70
C LYS A 188 -13.22 21.60 -12.84
N ILE A 189 -14.14 21.48 -11.90
CA ILE A 189 -14.18 20.34 -10.96
C ILE A 189 -14.31 19.01 -11.70
N GLU A 190 -15.14 18.95 -12.75
CA GLU A 190 -15.31 17.76 -13.59
C GLU A 190 -14.04 17.39 -14.36
N GLU A 191 -13.26 18.37 -14.80
CA GLU A 191 -11.99 18.19 -15.52
C GLU A 191 -10.91 17.66 -14.57
N ILE A 192 -10.86 18.18 -13.33
CA ILE A 192 -9.96 17.69 -12.27
C ILE A 192 -10.28 16.24 -11.89
N ILE A 193 -11.56 15.88 -11.76
CA ILE A 193 -12.01 14.51 -11.48
C ILE A 193 -11.68 13.56 -12.66
N GLU A 194 -11.67 14.05 -13.89
CA GLU A 194 -11.28 13.23 -15.05
C GLU A 194 -9.78 12.92 -15.06
N ILE A 195 -8.95 13.94 -14.80
CA ILE A 195 -7.48 13.85 -14.80
C ILE A 195 -6.96 13.00 -13.65
N ILE A 196 -7.41 13.24 -12.42
CA ILE A 196 -6.83 12.60 -11.22
C ILE A 196 -7.49 11.23 -10.98
N PRO A 197 -6.72 10.13 -10.93
CA PRO A 197 -7.25 8.80 -10.67
C PRO A 197 -7.70 8.64 -9.21
N THR A 198 -8.50 7.63 -8.91
CA THR A 198 -8.90 7.33 -7.53
C THR A 198 -7.78 6.69 -6.71
N ILE A 199 -7.76 6.99 -5.40
CA ILE A 199 -6.88 6.36 -4.42
C ILE A 199 -7.14 4.85 -4.41
N LYS A 200 -6.08 4.05 -4.57
CA LYS A 200 -6.12 2.59 -4.47
C LYS A 200 -5.92 2.10 -3.04
N ALA A 201 -6.47 0.95 -2.70
CA ALA A 201 -6.05 0.22 -1.51
C ALA A 201 -4.57 -0.18 -1.60
N ARG A 202 -3.90 -0.28 -0.46
CA ARG A 202 -2.51 -0.76 -0.34
C ARG A 202 -2.51 -1.99 0.57
N SER A 203 -1.98 -3.10 0.06
CA SER A 203 -1.97 -4.40 0.73
C SER A 203 -0.84 -4.52 1.75
N TYR A 204 -1.14 -5.04 2.93
CA TYR A 204 -0.18 -5.35 3.98
C TYR A 204 -0.35 -6.79 4.47
N SER A 205 0.74 -7.53 4.66
CA SER A 205 0.68 -8.88 5.24
C SER A 205 0.28 -8.83 6.71
N ILE A 206 -0.67 -9.69 7.10
CA ILE A 206 -1.06 -9.84 8.50
C ILE A 206 0.11 -10.46 9.29
N ALA A 207 0.44 -9.87 10.44
CA ALA A 207 1.60 -10.23 11.26
C ALA A 207 1.26 -11.07 12.51
N SER A 208 -0.03 -11.33 12.76
CA SER A 208 -0.56 -12.06 13.93
C SER A 208 -1.42 -13.25 13.52
N SER A 209 -1.41 -14.36 14.27
CA SER A 209 -2.45 -15.39 14.19
C SER A 209 -3.64 -15.06 15.10
N ARG A 210 -4.87 -15.36 14.64
CA ARG A 210 -6.09 -15.27 15.48
C ARG A 210 -6.03 -16.15 16.73
N LYS A 211 -5.32 -17.30 16.68
CA LYS A 211 -5.11 -18.17 17.84
C LYS A 211 -4.26 -17.52 18.95
N VAL A 212 -3.54 -16.44 18.65
CA VAL A 212 -2.68 -15.72 19.59
C VAL A 212 -3.22 -14.32 19.92
N SER A 213 -3.59 -13.54 18.90
CA SER A 213 -4.09 -12.15 19.09
C SER A 213 -5.61 -12.04 19.26
N GLY A 214 -6.35 -13.16 19.15
CA GLY A 214 -7.80 -13.22 19.25
C GLY A 214 -8.53 -12.99 17.92
N ASP A 215 -9.80 -13.39 17.88
CA ASP A 215 -10.59 -13.44 16.64
C ASP A 215 -11.10 -12.08 16.12
N ASN A 216 -10.75 -10.94 16.72
CA ASN A 216 -11.19 -9.61 16.25
C ASN A 216 -10.04 -8.59 16.13
N THR A 217 -8.78 -9.04 16.20
CA THR A 217 -7.59 -8.19 16.16
C THR A 217 -6.63 -8.63 15.05
N ILE A 218 -6.01 -7.64 14.40
CA ILE A 218 -4.96 -7.79 13.38
C ILE A 218 -3.76 -6.94 13.80
N GLU A 219 -2.58 -7.53 13.81
CA GLU A 219 -1.31 -6.81 13.95
C GLU A 219 -0.64 -6.69 12.57
N LEU A 220 -0.06 -5.54 12.25
CA LEU A 220 0.73 -5.32 11.03
C LEU A 220 2.06 -4.66 11.37
N ILE A 221 3.12 -5.06 10.67
CA ILE A 221 4.42 -4.38 10.75
C ILE A 221 4.74 -3.67 9.42
N ILE A 222 4.78 -2.35 9.47
CA ILE A 222 4.76 -1.47 8.29
C ILE A 222 5.98 -0.55 8.32
N GLY A 223 6.92 -0.76 7.39
CA GLY A 223 8.02 0.18 7.17
C GLY A 223 7.53 1.43 6.47
N ILE A 224 7.89 2.61 6.98
CA ILE A 224 7.55 3.88 6.34
C ILE A 224 8.32 4.01 5.02
N ASN A 225 7.61 4.31 3.93
CA ASN A 225 8.19 4.37 2.59
C ASN A 225 8.75 5.77 2.29
N ASP A 226 9.89 6.07 2.89
CA ASP A 226 10.65 7.30 2.62
C ASP A 226 11.50 7.15 1.35
N PHE A 227 11.41 8.12 0.44
CA PHE A 227 12.17 8.16 -0.80
C PHE A 227 12.59 9.57 -1.19
N THR A 228 13.78 9.69 -1.80
CA THR A 228 14.27 10.94 -2.38
C THR A 228 13.88 11.04 -3.86
N THR A 229 13.36 12.18 -4.32
CA THR A 229 13.07 12.49 -5.73
C THR A 229 14.35 12.81 -6.52
N ALA A 230 14.26 12.93 -7.86
CA ALA A 230 15.39 13.39 -8.66
C ALA A 230 15.87 14.80 -8.31
N ASN A 231 15.00 15.64 -7.72
CA ASN A 231 15.34 16.99 -7.27
C ASN A 231 15.91 17.04 -5.83
N ASN A 232 16.30 15.89 -5.27
CA ASN A 232 16.79 15.73 -3.89
C ASN A 232 15.77 16.06 -2.77
N GLU A 233 14.48 16.07 -3.07
CA GLU A 233 13.44 16.22 -2.04
C GLU A 233 13.14 14.87 -1.40
N ASN A 234 13.10 14.82 -0.06
CA ASN A 234 12.62 13.65 0.66
C ASN A 234 11.10 13.68 0.77
N ARG A 235 10.46 12.58 0.35
CA ARG A 235 9.01 12.39 0.36
C ARG A 235 8.65 11.04 0.96
N VAL A 236 7.40 10.91 1.39
CA VAL A 236 6.88 9.71 2.05
C VAL A 236 5.71 9.17 1.22
N GLY A 237 5.64 7.85 1.01
CA GLY A 237 4.51 7.24 0.32
C GLY A 237 3.19 7.47 1.06
N ILE A 238 2.15 7.91 0.33
CA ILE A 238 0.83 8.35 0.86
C ILE A 238 0.30 7.44 1.97
N ALA A 239 0.18 6.13 1.69
CA ALA A 239 -0.40 5.18 2.63
C ALA A 239 0.40 5.09 3.93
N THR A 240 1.72 4.96 3.85
CA THR A 240 2.59 4.91 5.03
C THR A 240 2.65 6.24 5.78
N LYS A 241 2.55 7.37 5.06
CA LYS A 241 2.55 8.72 5.64
C LYS A 241 1.29 8.97 6.45
N TRP A 242 0.13 8.57 5.93
CA TRP A 242 -1.12 8.66 6.67
C TRP A 242 -1.15 7.65 7.84
N ILE A 243 -0.71 6.41 7.62
CA ILE A 243 -0.61 5.40 8.68
C ILE A 243 0.26 5.87 9.85
N SER A 244 1.37 6.59 9.62
CA SER A 244 2.21 7.10 10.72
C SER A 244 1.58 8.24 11.54
N THR A 245 0.48 8.84 11.05
CA THR A 245 -0.30 9.87 11.77
C THR A 245 -1.49 9.33 12.56
N LEU A 246 -1.89 8.07 12.35
CA LEU A 246 -3.04 7.45 13.01
C LEU A 246 -2.84 7.30 14.53
N ASN A 247 -3.77 7.84 15.31
CA ASN A 247 -3.82 7.71 16.77
C ASN A 247 -4.78 6.58 17.20
N PRO A 248 -4.66 6.09 18.45
CA PRO A 248 -5.65 5.18 19.02
C PRO A 248 -7.09 5.74 18.95
N SER A 249 -8.04 4.84 18.74
CA SER A 249 -9.48 5.09 18.49
C SER A 249 -9.84 5.83 17.19
N GLU A 250 -8.87 6.14 16.32
CA GLU A 250 -9.19 6.48 14.92
C GLU A 250 -9.73 5.27 14.15
N LYS A 251 -10.55 5.53 13.14
CA LYS A 251 -11.21 4.50 12.33
C LYS A 251 -10.71 4.52 10.89
N ILE A 252 -10.39 3.34 10.37
CA ILE A 252 -9.91 3.14 8.99
C ILE A 252 -10.82 2.19 8.23
N TYR A 253 -10.83 2.33 6.90
CA TYR A 253 -11.47 1.38 5.99
C TYR A 253 -10.43 0.37 5.50
N ALA A 254 -10.73 -0.91 5.70
CA ALA A 254 -9.87 -1.98 5.23
C ALA A 254 -10.68 -3.25 4.92
N GLU A 255 -10.08 -4.15 4.13
CA GLU A 255 -10.67 -5.42 3.72
C GLU A 255 -9.61 -6.53 3.84
N VAL A 256 -9.92 -7.61 4.56
CA VAL A 256 -9.08 -8.83 4.59
C VAL A 256 -9.23 -9.55 3.25
N LYS A 257 -8.11 -9.98 2.66
CA LYS A 257 -8.07 -10.75 1.40
C LYS A 257 -7.18 -11.97 1.49
N GLU A 258 -7.62 -13.00 0.78
CA GLU A 258 -6.89 -14.26 0.67
C GLU A 258 -5.48 -14.04 0.08
N GLY A 259 -4.48 -14.55 0.78
CA GLY A 259 -3.08 -14.45 0.40
C GLY A 259 -2.65 -15.46 -0.66
N VAL A 260 -1.40 -15.30 -1.13
CA VAL A 260 -0.76 -16.25 -2.04
C VAL A 260 -0.33 -17.53 -1.31
N MET A 261 0.03 -17.42 -0.03
CA MET A 261 0.43 -18.55 0.82
C MET A 261 -0.79 -19.37 1.24
N LYS A 262 -0.85 -20.64 0.84
CA LYS A 262 -1.94 -21.56 1.18
C LYS A 262 -1.58 -22.40 2.40
N PHE A 263 -1.76 -21.84 3.59
CA PHE A 263 -1.31 -22.41 4.87
C PHE A 263 -1.65 -23.91 5.05
N ASP A 264 -2.91 -24.27 4.81
CA ASP A 264 -3.40 -25.64 5.02
C ASP A 264 -2.67 -26.70 4.17
N SER A 265 -2.05 -26.30 3.06
CA SER A 265 -1.30 -27.22 2.19
C SER A 265 0.00 -27.76 2.81
N PHE A 266 0.46 -27.19 3.93
CA PHE A 266 1.72 -27.56 4.59
C PHE A 266 1.67 -27.54 6.12
N ALA A 267 0.48 -27.38 6.73
CA ALA A 267 0.30 -27.18 8.17
C ALA A 267 0.94 -28.30 9.01
N ASP A 268 0.85 -29.55 8.57
CA ASP A 268 1.41 -30.72 9.28
C ASP A 268 2.85 -31.09 8.88
N HIS A 269 3.46 -30.37 7.94
CA HIS A 269 4.82 -30.62 7.46
C HIS A 269 5.84 -29.77 8.22
N PRO A 270 7.14 -30.15 8.24
CA PRO A 270 8.21 -29.24 8.65
C PRO A 270 8.30 -28.03 7.73
N VAL A 271 8.59 -26.85 8.28
CA VAL A 271 8.63 -25.60 7.49
C VAL A 271 9.94 -24.84 7.69
N ILE A 272 10.58 -24.54 6.55
CA ILE A 272 11.73 -23.64 6.43
C ILE A 272 11.19 -22.25 6.07
N MET A 273 11.22 -21.35 7.05
CA MET A 273 10.77 -19.96 6.92
C MET A 273 11.99 -19.07 6.67
N ILE A 274 11.97 -18.28 5.60
CA ILE A 274 13.05 -17.36 5.22
C ILE A 274 12.44 -15.96 5.09
N CYS A 275 12.95 -14.99 5.84
CA CYS A 275 12.51 -13.61 5.69
C CYS A 275 13.56 -12.55 6.01
N THR A 276 13.32 -11.35 5.49
CA THR A 276 14.14 -10.15 5.73
C THR A 276 13.28 -8.96 6.16
N GLY A 277 13.71 -8.24 7.20
CA GLY A 277 13.02 -7.04 7.71
C GLY A 277 11.53 -7.27 7.94
N THR A 278 10.68 -6.41 7.36
CA THR A 278 9.21 -6.48 7.48
C THR A 278 8.59 -7.73 6.84
N GLY A 279 9.34 -8.51 6.04
CA GLY A 279 8.93 -9.83 5.58
C GLY A 279 8.62 -10.81 6.73
N ILE A 280 9.09 -10.51 7.95
CA ILE A 280 8.72 -11.20 9.18
C ILE A 280 7.19 -11.24 9.43
N ALA A 281 6.39 -10.33 8.84
CA ALA A 281 4.94 -10.28 9.04
C ALA A 281 4.25 -11.64 8.80
N SER A 282 4.20 -12.11 7.55
CA SER A 282 3.57 -13.38 7.19
C SER A 282 4.20 -14.57 7.92
N ILE A 283 5.52 -14.49 8.18
CA ILE A 283 6.27 -15.54 8.87
C ILE A 283 5.88 -15.63 10.35
N ARG A 284 5.71 -14.51 11.05
CA ARG A 284 5.27 -14.47 12.44
C ARG A 284 3.84 -14.99 12.57
N CYS A 285 2.93 -14.56 11.70
CA CYS A 285 1.57 -15.10 11.64
C CYS A 285 1.57 -16.63 11.45
N CYS A 286 2.36 -17.14 10.50
CA CYS A 286 2.51 -18.58 10.23
C CYS A 286 3.12 -19.33 11.41
N LEU A 287 4.17 -18.77 12.03
CA LEU A 287 4.83 -19.37 13.19
C LEU A 287 3.90 -19.44 14.40
N GLN A 288 3.20 -18.35 14.72
CA GLN A 288 2.22 -18.29 15.80
C GLN A 288 1.10 -19.32 15.62
N GLU A 289 0.54 -19.42 14.40
CA GLU A 289 -0.50 -20.40 14.09
C GLU A 289 0.02 -21.84 14.30
N ARG A 290 1.19 -22.15 13.75
CA ARG A 290 1.81 -23.49 13.85
C ARG A 290 2.11 -23.88 15.30
N ILE A 291 2.66 -22.95 16.09
CA ILE A 291 2.92 -23.18 17.52
C ILE A 291 1.61 -23.39 18.29
N ALA A 292 0.56 -22.62 18.00
CA ALA A 292 -0.76 -22.80 18.60
C ALA A 292 -1.47 -24.09 18.16
N GLN A 293 -1.06 -24.68 17.03
CA GLN A 293 -1.46 -26.02 16.58
C GLN A 293 -0.53 -27.14 17.12
N GLY A 294 0.50 -26.81 17.90
CA GLY A 294 1.44 -27.76 18.52
C GLY A 294 2.62 -28.18 17.63
N GLN A 295 2.78 -27.59 16.45
CA GLN A 295 3.84 -27.91 15.49
C GLN A 295 5.19 -27.35 15.94
N LYS A 296 6.22 -28.20 15.99
CA LYS A 296 7.57 -27.85 16.48
C LYS A 296 8.69 -27.87 15.43
N GLU A 297 8.46 -28.49 14.27
CA GLU A 297 9.46 -28.55 13.19
C GLU A 297 9.44 -27.25 12.36
N ASN A 298 9.82 -26.14 13.03
CA ASN A 298 9.87 -24.79 12.47
C ASN A 298 11.32 -24.32 12.42
N TYR A 299 11.78 -23.86 11.25
CA TYR A 299 13.16 -23.43 11.02
C TYR A 299 13.15 -22.03 10.42
N LEU A 300 13.53 -21.01 11.21
CA LEU A 300 13.43 -19.60 10.81
C LEU A 300 14.81 -18.99 10.52
N PHE A 301 15.03 -18.64 9.25
CA PHE A 301 16.15 -17.85 8.77
C PHE A 301 15.71 -16.39 8.65
N PHE A 302 16.09 -15.55 9.62
CA PHE A 302 15.66 -14.15 9.69
C PHE A 302 16.84 -13.18 9.52
N GLY A 303 16.74 -12.33 8.49
CA GLY A 303 17.74 -11.30 8.17
C GLY A 303 17.29 -9.88 8.53
N PHE A 304 18.20 -9.14 9.15
CA PHE A 304 18.02 -7.74 9.52
C PHE A 304 19.35 -6.99 9.33
N ARG A 305 19.41 -5.70 9.68
CA ARG A 305 20.66 -4.92 9.59
C ARG A 305 21.39 -4.96 10.92
N HIS A 306 20.71 -4.56 12.00
CA HIS A 306 21.33 -4.36 13.30
C HIS A 306 20.50 -4.99 14.42
N THR A 307 21.19 -5.67 15.34
CA THR A 307 20.60 -6.19 16.58
C THR A 307 20.15 -5.03 17.48
N ASN A 308 19.00 -5.19 18.14
CA ASN A 308 18.28 -4.15 18.89
C ASN A 308 17.87 -2.92 18.04
N SER A 309 17.60 -3.09 16.74
CA SER A 309 17.21 -1.99 15.84
C SER A 309 16.14 -2.37 14.83
N ASP A 310 16.38 -3.41 14.02
CA ASP A 310 15.40 -3.94 13.05
C ASP A 310 15.29 -5.47 13.05
N ASP A 311 15.73 -6.09 14.15
CA ASP A 311 15.45 -7.46 14.58
C ASP A 311 14.04 -7.57 15.20
N TYR A 312 13.02 -7.28 14.40
CA TYR A 312 11.63 -7.24 14.84
C TYR A 312 11.18 -8.55 15.53
N PHE A 313 10.45 -8.39 16.64
CA PHE A 313 9.92 -9.48 17.47
C PHE A 313 10.99 -10.44 18.06
N ILE A 314 12.26 -10.04 18.12
CA ILE A 314 13.36 -10.92 18.54
C ILE A 314 13.14 -11.61 19.89
N ASP A 315 12.52 -10.96 20.87
CA ASP A 315 12.27 -11.54 22.19
C ASP A 315 11.16 -12.61 22.17
N GLU A 316 10.11 -12.40 21.36
CA GLU A 316 9.08 -13.41 21.08
C GLU A 316 9.69 -14.63 20.38
N LEU A 317 10.53 -14.39 19.36
CA LEU A 317 11.22 -15.44 18.62
C LEU A 317 12.19 -16.24 19.51
N LYS A 318 13.00 -15.57 20.35
CA LYS A 318 13.90 -16.21 21.31
C LYS A 318 13.14 -17.09 22.29
N LYS A 319 12.04 -16.59 22.85
CA LYS A 319 11.17 -17.38 23.74
C LYS A 319 10.66 -18.65 23.06
N TYR A 320 10.15 -18.56 21.82
CA TYR A 320 9.74 -19.75 21.07
C TYR A 320 10.92 -20.73 20.82
N ALA A 321 12.15 -20.23 20.70
CA ALA A 321 13.32 -21.09 20.55
C ALA A 321 13.69 -21.81 21.86
N GLU A 322 13.61 -21.12 22.99
CA GLU A 322 13.83 -21.68 24.33
C GLU A 322 12.79 -22.75 24.70
N GLU A 323 11.54 -22.57 24.27
CA GLU A 323 10.45 -23.56 24.41
C GLU A 323 10.57 -24.76 23.45
N GLY A 324 11.57 -24.75 22.55
CA GLY A 324 11.78 -25.79 21.54
C GLY A 324 10.73 -25.79 20.42
N ASN A 325 10.06 -24.66 20.20
CA ASN A 325 9.02 -24.47 19.20
C ASN A 325 9.56 -23.96 17.84
N VAL A 326 10.76 -23.38 17.80
CA VAL A 326 11.43 -22.95 16.56
C VAL A 326 12.96 -23.03 16.66
N LYS A 327 13.63 -23.37 15.56
CA LYS A 327 15.08 -23.22 15.43
C LYS A 327 15.41 -21.94 14.66
N LEU A 328 16.03 -20.97 15.35
CA LEU A 328 16.39 -19.67 14.77
C LEU A 328 17.78 -19.68 14.11
N PHE A 329 17.89 -18.96 13.00
CA PHE A 329 19.12 -18.65 12.29
C PHE A 329 19.11 -17.16 11.93
N LEU A 330 19.83 -16.35 12.68
CA LEU A 330 19.81 -14.89 12.56
C LEU A 330 20.94 -14.39 11.66
N ALA A 331 20.65 -13.40 10.82
CA ALA A 331 21.60 -12.78 9.90
C ALA A 331 21.58 -11.24 10.05
N ALA A 332 22.37 -10.73 10.98
CA ALA A 332 22.64 -9.31 11.12
C ALA A 332 23.62 -8.86 10.03
N SER A 333 23.16 -8.03 9.09
CA SER A 333 23.96 -7.67 7.92
C SER A 333 24.90 -6.47 8.12
N ARG A 334 24.90 -5.84 9.29
CA ARG A 334 25.68 -4.63 9.60
C ARG A 334 26.30 -4.57 11.00
N ASP A 335 26.17 -5.60 11.83
CA ASP A 335 26.80 -5.64 13.17
C ASP A 335 28.31 -5.97 13.12
N GLN A 336 28.81 -6.37 11.95
CA GLN A 336 30.21 -6.68 11.68
C GLN A 336 30.60 -6.20 10.26
N PRO A 337 31.91 -6.08 9.94
CA PRO A 337 32.37 -5.55 8.65
C PRO A 337 31.91 -6.38 7.44
N GLU A 338 31.86 -7.70 7.56
CA GLU A 338 31.35 -8.61 6.53
C GLU A 338 29.81 -8.66 6.52
N LYS A 339 29.23 -8.61 5.32
CA LYS A 339 27.77 -8.61 5.17
C LYS A 339 27.24 -10.05 5.28
N VAL A 340 26.63 -10.39 6.41
CA VAL A 340 25.95 -11.67 6.63
C VAL A 340 24.47 -11.54 6.29
N TYR A 341 23.98 -12.35 5.36
CA TYR A 341 22.59 -12.40 4.94
C TYR A 341 21.99 -13.81 5.12
N VAL A 342 20.68 -13.97 4.90
CA VAL A 342 19.97 -15.26 5.09
C VAL A 342 20.55 -16.39 4.24
N GLN A 343 21.02 -16.10 3.02
CA GLN A 343 21.70 -17.06 2.15
C GLN A 343 23.04 -17.55 2.72
N ASN A 344 23.75 -16.75 3.52
CA ASN A 344 24.93 -17.21 4.24
C ASN A 344 24.51 -18.25 5.31
N LYS A 345 23.45 -17.96 6.08
CA LYS A 345 22.93 -18.88 7.10
C LYS A 345 22.34 -20.17 6.51
N LEU A 346 21.70 -20.10 5.34
CA LEU A 346 21.26 -21.28 4.60
C LEU A 346 22.46 -22.13 4.14
N ASN A 347 23.53 -21.51 3.63
CA ASN A 347 24.74 -22.23 3.23
C ASN A 347 25.49 -22.86 4.42
N GLU A 348 25.64 -22.14 5.53
CA GLU A 348 26.18 -22.67 6.80
C GLU A 348 25.40 -23.91 7.28
N ASN A 349 24.10 -23.99 6.98
CA ASN A 349 23.20 -25.05 7.40
C ASN A 349 22.75 -25.96 6.23
N ALA A 350 23.47 -25.97 5.11
CA ALA A 350 23.04 -26.63 3.87
C ALA A 350 22.70 -28.11 4.05
N LYS A 351 23.44 -28.83 4.92
CA LYS A 351 23.13 -30.22 5.26
C LYS A 351 21.76 -30.37 5.93
N LEU A 352 21.43 -29.52 6.89
CA LEU A 352 20.13 -29.53 7.57
C LEU A 352 18.99 -29.20 6.59
N VAL A 353 19.19 -28.16 5.77
CA VAL A 353 18.22 -27.76 4.73
C VAL A 353 17.97 -28.91 3.74
N TYR A 354 19.03 -29.57 3.26
CA TYR A 354 18.91 -30.76 2.41
C TYR A 354 18.17 -31.92 3.10
N GLU A 355 18.46 -32.20 4.37
CA GLU A 355 17.80 -33.27 5.11
C GLU A 355 16.31 -32.99 5.34
N LEU A 356 15.94 -31.74 5.61
CA LEU A 356 14.55 -31.30 5.74
C LEU A 356 13.79 -31.49 4.43
N ILE A 357 14.29 -30.93 3.33
CA ILE A 357 13.64 -31.00 2.02
C ILE A 357 13.55 -32.45 1.53
N HIS A 358 14.66 -33.19 1.54
CA HIS A 358 14.75 -34.48 0.86
C HIS A 358 14.28 -35.68 1.70
N LYS A 359 14.29 -35.59 3.04
CA LYS A 359 13.92 -36.71 3.93
C LYS A 359 12.66 -36.48 4.74
N LYS A 360 12.18 -35.23 4.86
CA LYS A 360 11.01 -34.88 5.68
C LYS A 360 9.93 -34.08 4.95
N ASP A 361 10.03 -33.96 3.63
CA ASP A 361 9.04 -33.27 2.79
C ASP A 361 8.74 -31.85 3.30
N ALA A 362 9.81 -31.12 3.65
CA ALA A 362 9.71 -29.81 4.26
C ALA A 362 9.36 -28.72 3.24
N HIS A 363 8.36 -27.89 3.58
CA HIS A 363 7.97 -26.75 2.75
C HIS A 363 8.86 -25.53 3.02
N ILE A 364 9.07 -24.71 2.00
CA ILE A 364 9.86 -23.47 2.07
C ILE A 364 8.94 -22.27 1.88
N ILE A 365 8.99 -21.33 2.82
CA ILE A 365 8.25 -20.06 2.75
C ILE A 365 9.27 -18.93 2.71
N VAL A 366 9.06 -17.98 1.79
CA VAL A 366 10.00 -16.90 1.48
C VAL A 366 9.24 -15.57 1.51
N SER A 367 9.68 -14.60 2.32
CA SER A 367 8.95 -13.34 2.53
C SER A 367 9.87 -12.13 2.73
N GLY A 368 9.53 -11.00 2.11
CA GLY A 368 10.33 -9.78 2.11
C GLY A 368 11.21 -9.61 0.87
N TYR A 369 12.08 -8.61 0.90
CA TYR A 369 13.01 -8.30 -0.20
C TYR A 369 14.34 -9.00 0.06
N ILE A 370 14.68 -10.00 -0.76
CA ILE A 370 15.77 -10.96 -0.54
C ILE A 370 16.83 -10.84 -1.66
#